data_AF-A0A2R5L1V4-F1
#
_entry.id   AF-A0A2R5L1V4-F1
#
_cell.length_a   1.000
_cell.length_b   1.000
_cell.length_c   1.000
_cell.angle_alpha   90.00
_cell.angle_beta   90.00
_cell.angle_gamma   90.00
#
_symmetry.space_group_name_H-M   'P 1'
#
loop_
_entity.id
_entity.type
_entity.pdbx_description
1 polymer ?
#
loop_
_entity_poly.entity_id
_entity_poly.type
_entity_poly.pdbx_seq_one_letter_code
_entity_poly.pdbx_strand_id
1 'polypeptide(L)'
;MMQFSLVIGCRDEHVQHPLEEDLHDLDNVVMLEYSLNHGLSWKLVQRPCSPSTPGCQSHFSRGTVYHSTEFNRWKRVTLRLPRHTWSSNTRLRLREGNLDEYGQPQEEGRPKRNIEWAVDNLYIGHQCSGLCSGHGRCTLDGCICDDNFHGQKCIPVHKLHRAIRADFDENPRVQHHRRRSSDDSEDLVEVNPNFVPLEDLELYDISLVGGQLVENFDGCGVIVSGKNVYFGAPGVR
;
A
#
# COMPACT_ATOMS: atom_id res chain seq x y z
N MET A 1 7.74 19.31 0.54
CA MET A 1 7.21 17.93 0.49
C MET A 1 7.93 17.16 -0.60
N MET A 2 7.78 15.85 -0.61
CA MET A 2 8.23 14.99 -1.71
C MET A 2 7.09 14.05 -2.09
N GLN A 3 6.92 13.84 -3.39
CA GLN A 3 5.96 12.89 -3.94
C GLN A 3 6.53 12.25 -5.19
N PHE A 4 6.28 10.97 -5.38
CA PHE A 4 6.71 10.20 -6.56
C PHE A 4 5.88 8.93 -6.68
N SER A 5 5.83 8.36 -7.87
CA SER A 5 5.33 7.01 -8.13
C SER A 5 6.50 6.02 -8.07
N LEU A 6 6.29 4.88 -7.44
CA LEU A 6 7.28 3.82 -7.29
C LEU A 6 6.67 2.47 -7.70
N VAL A 7 7.47 1.66 -8.38
CA VAL A 7 7.20 0.24 -8.62
C VAL A 7 8.51 -0.54 -8.42
N ILE A 8 8.42 -1.72 -7.82
CA ILE A 8 9.54 -2.61 -7.48
C ILE A 8 9.14 -4.03 -7.86
N GLY A 9 9.91 -4.66 -8.75
CA GLY A 9 9.73 -6.04 -9.17
C GLY A 9 8.37 -6.27 -9.82
N CYS A 10 8.12 -5.68 -11.00
CA CYS A 10 6.87 -5.87 -11.74
C CYS A 10 6.56 -7.36 -11.90
N ARG A 11 5.55 -7.84 -11.19
CA ARG A 11 5.11 -9.24 -11.26
C ARG A 11 4.09 -9.40 -12.38
N ASP A 12 4.26 -10.44 -13.17
CA ASP A 12 3.25 -10.88 -14.14
C ASP A 12 2.08 -11.53 -13.36
N GLU A 13 0.84 -11.30 -13.79
CA GLU A 13 -0.38 -11.77 -13.12
C GLU A 13 -0.51 -13.31 -13.13
N HIS A 14 0.37 -14.01 -13.83
CA HIS A 14 0.34 -15.46 -14.05
C HIS A 14 1.03 -16.30 -12.97
N VAL A 15 1.60 -15.70 -11.91
CA VAL A 15 2.18 -16.46 -10.79
C VAL A 15 1.08 -16.88 -9.81
N GLN A 16 0.66 -18.14 -9.90
CA GLN A 16 -0.59 -18.64 -9.33
C GLN A 16 -0.59 -18.96 -7.82
N HIS A 17 0.51 -18.80 -7.06
CA HIS A 17 0.45 -19.03 -5.60
C HIS A 17 1.46 -18.18 -4.79
N PRO A 18 0.99 -17.33 -3.85
CA PRO A 18 1.85 -16.52 -2.96
C PRO A 18 2.75 -17.32 -2.00
N LEU A 19 2.48 -18.63 -1.86
CA LEU A 19 3.19 -19.53 -0.94
C LEU A 19 4.33 -20.32 -1.61
N GLU A 20 4.45 -20.26 -2.95
CA GLU A 20 5.52 -20.93 -3.71
C GLU A 20 6.66 -19.97 -4.12
N GLU A 21 6.60 -18.71 -3.69
CA GLU A 21 7.57 -17.71 -4.13
C GLU A 21 8.97 -17.91 -3.55
N ASP A 22 9.97 -17.72 -4.41
CA ASP A 22 11.37 -17.61 -4.07
C ASP A 22 11.54 -16.48 -3.02
N LEU A 23 11.61 -16.88 -1.75
CA LEU A 23 11.83 -16.04 -0.56
C LEU A 23 13.04 -15.09 -0.69
N HIS A 24 13.86 -15.28 -1.71
CA HIS A 24 15.15 -14.66 -1.92
C HIS A 24 15.10 -13.20 -2.40
N ASP A 25 13.99 -12.74 -3.02
CA ASP A 25 13.84 -11.35 -3.49
C ASP A 25 13.20 -10.40 -2.45
N LEU A 26 12.89 -10.91 -1.25
CA LEU A 26 12.21 -10.13 -0.21
C LEU A 26 13.16 -9.33 0.69
N ASP A 27 14.45 -9.68 0.65
CA ASP A 27 15.50 -9.03 1.42
C ASP A 27 15.89 -7.66 0.83
N ASN A 28 15.65 -7.43 -0.47
CA ASN A 28 16.01 -6.20 -1.14
C ASN A 28 14.86 -5.18 -1.04
N VAL A 29 15.19 -4.00 -0.54
CA VAL A 29 14.27 -2.88 -0.38
C VAL A 29 14.81 -1.66 -1.10
N VAL A 30 13.91 -0.79 -1.54
CA VAL A 30 14.27 0.55 -1.99
C VAL A 30 14.11 1.50 -0.81
N MET A 31 15.19 2.21 -0.46
CA MET A 31 15.24 3.13 0.66
C MET A 31 15.33 4.56 0.16
N LEU A 32 14.49 5.44 0.69
CA LEU A 32 14.64 6.88 0.48
C LEU A 32 15.47 7.48 1.63
N GLU A 33 16.63 7.99 1.24
CA GLU A 33 17.65 8.53 2.13
C GLU A 33 17.92 10.01 1.83
N TYR A 34 18.44 10.74 2.82
CA TYR A 34 18.89 12.11 2.70
C TYR A 34 20.34 12.28 3.17
N SER A 35 20.99 13.32 2.65
CA SER A 35 22.30 13.78 3.05
C SER A 35 22.32 15.30 3.22
N LEU A 36 22.98 15.77 4.29
CA LEU A 36 23.20 17.20 4.56
C LEU A 36 24.66 17.62 4.34
N ASN A 37 25.54 16.69 4.00
CA ASN A 37 26.99 16.87 3.85
C ASN A 37 27.44 16.46 2.44
N HIS A 38 26.71 16.90 1.42
CA HIS A 38 27.04 16.68 0.01
C HIS A 38 27.16 15.20 -0.40
N GLY A 39 26.45 14.30 0.27
CA GLY A 39 26.44 12.87 -0.04
C GLY A 39 27.56 12.06 0.62
N LEU A 40 28.30 12.64 1.58
CA LEU A 40 29.32 11.92 2.34
C LEU A 40 28.70 10.92 3.32
N SER A 41 27.59 11.28 3.97
CA SER A 41 26.79 10.33 4.75
C SER A 41 25.32 10.44 4.44
N TRP A 42 24.63 9.31 4.59
CA TRP A 42 23.24 9.13 4.24
C TRP A 42 22.47 8.53 5.40
N LYS A 43 21.23 8.97 5.57
CA LYS A 43 20.30 8.50 6.60
C LYS A 43 18.91 8.37 5.98
N LEU A 44 18.08 7.46 6.48
CA LEU A 44 16.67 7.40 6.06
C LEU A 44 15.98 8.74 6.32
N VAL A 45 15.16 9.19 5.36
CA VAL A 45 14.35 10.40 5.52
C VAL A 45 13.41 10.28 6.72
N GLN A 46 12.76 9.12 6.85
CA GLN A 46 11.99 8.74 8.04
C GLN A 46 12.49 7.39 8.55
N ARG A 47 12.86 7.33 9.83
CA ARG A 47 13.26 6.07 10.45
C ARG A 47 12.04 5.22 10.77
N PRO A 48 12.15 3.89 10.72
CA PRO A 48 11.12 3.01 11.25
C PRO A 48 10.84 3.33 12.73
N CYS A 49 9.58 3.25 13.10
CA CYS A 49 9.08 3.55 14.43
C CYS A 49 7.96 2.57 14.74
N SER A 50 8.30 1.50 15.46
CA SER A 50 7.38 0.44 15.88
C SER A 50 6.85 0.71 17.29
N PRO A 51 5.68 0.20 17.69
CA PRO A 51 5.22 0.23 19.08
C PRO A 51 6.22 -0.32 20.09
N SER A 52 7.08 -1.26 19.68
CA SER A 52 8.15 -1.83 20.51
C SER A 52 9.39 -0.95 20.62
N THR A 53 9.54 0.07 19.78
CA THR A 53 10.72 0.95 19.75
C THR A 53 10.63 2.02 20.84
N PRO A 54 11.59 2.10 21.78
CA PRO A 54 11.61 3.17 22.77
C PRO A 54 11.68 4.55 22.13
N GLY A 55 10.86 5.50 22.62
CA GLY A 55 10.80 6.87 22.09
C GLY A 55 9.77 7.09 20.97
N CYS A 56 9.10 6.04 20.51
CA CYS A 56 7.95 6.13 19.61
C CYS A 56 6.66 6.36 20.40
N GLN A 57 6.17 7.60 20.49
CA GLN A 57 5.10 7.95 21.44
C GLN A 57 3.69 8.14 20.82
N SER A 58 3.52 8.10 19.50
CA SER A 58 2.18 8.22 18.87
C SER A 58 2.11 7.94 17.37
N HIS A 59 3.22 8.14 16.66
CA HIS A 59 3.27 7.98 15.20
C HIS A 59 4.13 6.79 14.82
N PHE A 60 3.48 5.67 14.53
CA PHE A 60 4.14 4.47 14.04
C PHE A 60 4.28 4.53 12.52
N SER A 61 5.42 4.11 12.02
CA SER A 61 5.72 4.11 10.59
C SER A 61 6.78 3.07 10.28
N ARG A 62 6.68 2.45 9.10
CA ARG A 62 7.72 1.58 8.55
C ARG A 62 8.97 2.36 8.10
N GLY A 63 8.95 3.68 8.20
CA GLY A 63 10.00 4.56 7.69
C GLY A 63 9.93 4.71 6.18
N THR A 64 10.96 5.32 5.60
CA THR A 64 11.09 5.47 4.14
C THR A 64 11.81 4.28 3.51
N VAL A 65 11.24 3.10 3.72
CA VAL A 65 11.72 1.80 3.25
C VAL A 65 10.57 1.10 2.52
N TYR A 66 10.78 0.76 1.25
CA TYR A 66 9.75 0.24 0.35
C TYR A 66 10.09 -1.19 -0.08
N HIS A 67 9.14 -2.09 0.08
CA HIS A 67 9.29 -3.51 -0.27
C HIS A 67 8.60 -3.84 -1.58
N SER A 68 9.14 -4.80 -2.32
CA SER A 68 8.55 -5.36 -3.55
C SER A 68 7.15 -5.91 -3.35
N THR A 69 6.87 -6.52 -2.20
CA THR A 69 5.54 -7.07 -1.85
C THR A 69 4.45 -6.01 -1.78
N GLU A 70 4.79 -4.77 -1.42
CA GLU A 70 3.85 -3.66 -1.37
C GLU A 70 3.84 -2.85 -2.67
N PHE A 71 5.00 -2.66 -3.30
CA PHE A 71 5.18 -1.82 -4.49
C PHE A 71 5.29 -2.63 -5.79
N ASN A 72 4.62 -3.79 -5.88
CA ASN A 72 4.60 -4.63 -7.09
C ASN A 72 3.84 -4.01 -8.29
N ARG A 73 3.11 -2.92 -8.05
CA ARG A 73 2.44 -2.06 -9.04
C ARG A 73 2.79 -0.60 -8.74
N TRP A 74 2.55 0.29 -9.71
CA TRP A 74 2.75 1.73 -9.50
C TRP A 74 1.93 2.25 -8.32
N LYS A 75 2.63 2.68 -7.27
CA LYS A 75 2.02 3.31 -6.09
C LYS A 75 2.64 4.67 -5.83
N ARG A 76 1.79 5.62 -5.45
CA ARG A 76 2.21 6.99 -5.14
C ARG A 76 2.66 7.11 -3.70
N VAL A 77 3.92 7.44 -3.50
CA VAL A 77 4.48 7.82 -2.20
C VAL A 77 4.32 9.33 -2.03
N THR A 78 3.69 9.75 -0.92
CA THR A 78 3.57 11.17 -0.56
C THR A 78 4.07 11.37 0.87
N LEU A 79 5.09 12.21 1.05
CA LEU A 79 5.64 12.49 2.37
C LEU A 79 5.91 13.98 2.61
N ARG A 80 5.66 14.41 3.85
CA ARG A 80 6.21 15.67 4.36
C ARG A 80 7.68 15.42 4.69
N LEU A 81 8.57 16.19 4.08
CA LEU A 81 9.98 16.14 4.44
C LEU A 81 10.12 16.61 5.90
N PRO A 82 10.61 15.76 6.81
CA PRO A 82 10.78 16.14 8.21
C PRO A 82 11.79 17.29 8.37
N ARG A 83 11.67 18.09 9.43
CA ARG A 83 12.55 19.27 9.65
C ARG A 83 14.04 18.91 9.70
N HIS A 84 14.38 17.72 10.20
CA HIS A 84 15.78 17.26 10.27
C HIS A 84 16.41 16.99 8.91
N THR A 85 15.63 17.00 7.82
CA THR A 85 16.14 16.89 6.45
C THR A 85 16.28 18.25 5.76
N TRP A 86 15.92 19.37 6.41
CA TRP A 86 15.92 20.69 5.78
C TRP A 86 17.30 21.35 5.87
N SER A 87 17.84 21.74 4.73
CA SER A 87 19.08 22.50 4.56
C SER A 87 19.09 23.13 3.17
N SER A 88 19.97 24.12 2.94
CA SER A 88 20.21 24.64 1.60
C SER A 88 20.83 23.60 0.65
N ASN A 89 21.46 22.55 1.23
CA ASN A 89 22.27 21.58 0.48
C ASN A 89 21.76 20.14 0.66
N THR A 90 20.48 19.95 1.01
CA THR A 90 19.90 18.61 1.17
C THR A 90 19.95 17.86 -0.16
N ARG A 91 20.55 16.67 -0.15
CA ARG A 91 20.46 15.70 -1.24
C ARG A 91 19.54 14.56 -0.83
N LEU A 92 18.78 14.04 -1.78
CA LEU A 92 17.91 12.89 -1.61
C LEU A 92 18.36 11.80 -2.59
N ARG A 93 18.28 10.53 -2.17
CA ARG A 93 18.50 9.40 -3.07
C ARG A 93 17.51 8.28 -2.76
N LEU A 94 17.12 7.57 -3.81
CA LEU A 94 16.55 6.24 -3.70
C LEU A 94 17.69 5.24 -3.91
N ARG A 95 17.80 4.27 -3.02
CA ARG A 95 18.87 3.29 -3.02
C ARG A 95 18.30 1.90 -2.76
N GLU A 96 18.63 0.96 -3.62
CA GLU A 96 18.39 -0.46 -3.37
C GLU A 96 19.43 -1.01 -2.38
N GLY A 97 18.98 -1.87 -1.45
CA GLY A 97 19.87 -2.57 -0.54
C GLY A 97 19.10 -3.40 0.48
N ASN A 98 19.79 -3.79 1.56
CA ASN A 98 19.25 -4.63 2.61
C ASN A 98 19.20 -3.88 3.96
N LEU A 99 18.30 -4.32 4.83
CA LEU A 99 18.22 -3.84 6.22
C LEU A 99 18.93 -4.82 7.16
N ASP A 100 19.43 -4.32 8.29
CA ASP A 100 19.87 -5.14 9.40
C ASP A 100 18.68 -5.62 10.27
N GLU A 101 18.98 -6.40 11.30
CA GLU A 101 18.00 -6.93 12.26
C GLU A 101 17.20 -5.81 12.97
N TYR A 102 17.75 -4.59 13.04
CA TYR A 102 17.14 -3.42 13.66
C TYR A 102 16.42 -2.52 12.64
N GLY A 103 16.27 -2.98 11.40
CA GLY A 103 15.62 -2.23 10.32
C GLY A 103 16.42 -1.00 9.85
N GLN A 104 17.72 -0.95 10.12
CA GLN A 104 18.61 0.11 9.62
C GLN A 104 19.23 -0.30 8.27
N PRO A 105 19.52 0.65 7.38
CA PRO A 105 20.23 0.36 6.14
C PRO A 105 21.61 -0.23 6.44
N GLN A 106 21.93 -1.41 5.91
CA GLN A 106 23.30 -1.93 5.95
C GLN A 106 24.21 -1.07 5.08
N GLU A 107 25.42 -0.78 5.56
CA GLU A 107 26.46 -0.09 4.78
C GLU A 107 27.02 -1.02 3.70
N GLU A 108 27.12 -0.50 2.47
CA GLU A 108 27.87 -1.04 1.31
C GLU A 108 27.87 -2.57 1.07
N GLY A 109 26.80 -3.26 1.47
CA GLY A 109 26.49 -4.59 0.98
C GLY A 109 25.98 -4.50 -0.45
N ARG A 110 26.60 -5.24 -1.39
CA ARG A 110 25.97 -5.47 -2.70
C ARG A 110 24.62 -6.15 -2.45
N PRO A 111 23.51 -5.67 -3.05
CA PRO A 111 22.25 -6.39 -2.97
C PRO A 111 22.49 -7.82 -3.47
N LYS A 112 21.90 -8.81 -2.79
CA LYS A 112 22.16 -10.24 -3.07
C LYS A 112 21.80 -10.61 -4.53
N ARG A 113 20.84 -9.89 -5.11
CA ARG A 113 20.45 -9.85 -6.53
C ARG A 113 19.91 -8.45 -6.86
N ASN A 114 19.94 -8.06 -8.13
CA ASN A 114 19.30 -6.83 -8.59
C ASN A 114 17.80 -7.09 -8.78
N ILE A 115 16.96 -6.28 -8.14
CA ILE A 115 15.53 -6.19 -8.45
C ILE A 115 15.32 -4.98 -9.35
N GLU A 116 14.51 -5.14 -10.39
CA GLU A 116 14.14 -4.00 -11.24
C GLU A 116 13.13 -3.11 -10.51
N TRP A 117 13.38 -1.82 -10.48
CA TRP A 117 12.46 -0.84 -9.91
C TRP A 117 12.50 0.44 -10.72
N ALA A 118 11.38 1.18 -10.71
CA ALA A 118 11.25 2.41 -11.46
C ALA A 118 10.54 3.49 -10.64
N VAL A 119 10.87 4.74 -10.97
CA VAL A 119 10.32 5.93 -10.35
C VAL A 119 9.77 6.83 -11.43
N ASP A 120 8.61 7.41 -11.19
CA ASP A 120 7.99 8.39 -12.09
C ASP A 120 7.31 9.51 -11.28
N ASN A 121 6.87 10.58 -11.96
CA ASN A 121 6.09 11.67 -11.38
C ASN A 121 6.76 12.32 -10.15
N LEU A 122 8.08 12.47 -10.17
CA LEU A 122 8.84 13.06 -9.06
C LEU A 122 8.52 14.55 -8.89
N TYR A 123 8.06 14.90 -7.69
CA TYR A 123 7.88 16.26 -7.23
C TYR A 123 8.62 16.47 -5.90
N ILE A 124 9.50 17.47 -5.86
CA ILE A 124 10.17 17.94 -4.64
C ILE A 124 9.99 19.46 -4.61
N GLY A 125 9.22 19.96 -3.64
CA GLY A 125 8.89 21.37 -3.62
C GLY A 125 8.02 21.81 -2.46
N HIS A 126 7.41 22.98 -2.61
CA HIS A 126 6.45 23.51 -1.66
C HIS A 126 5.26 22.55 -1.50
N GLN A 127 4.65 22.53 -0.31
CA GLN A 127 3.48 21.68 -0.11
C GLN A 127 2.24 22.31 -0.74
N CYS A 128 1.49 21.53 -1.51
CA CYS A 128 0.13 21.88 -1.89
C CYS A 128 -0.78 21.95 -0.64
N SER A 129 -1.88 22.70 -0.76
CA SER A 129 -2.87 22.84 0.31
C SER A 129 -3.41 21.47 0.73
N GLY A 130 -3.30 21.14 2.01
CA GLY A 130 -3.74 19.84 2.55
C GLY A 130 -3.02 18.62 1.97
N LEU A 131 -1.88 18.77 1.27
CA LEU A 131 -1.23 17.69 0.51
C LEU A 131 -2.20 17.01 -0.48
N CYS A 132 -3.08 17.79 -1.11
CA CYS A 132 -4.13 17.28 -2.00
C CYS A 132 -5.01 16.21 -1.31
N SER A 133 -5.15 16.28 0.02
CA SER A 133 -5.88 15.31 0.85
C SER A 133 -5.46 13.84 0.66
N GLY A 134 -4.29 13.58 0.06
CA GLY A 134 -3.86 12.23 -0.33
C GLY A 134 -4.40 11.73 -1.69
N HIS A 135 -5.34 12.45 -2.29
CA HIS A 135 -6.08 12.05 -3.49
C HIS A 135 -5.74 12.90 -4.72
N GLY A 136 -4.45 13.20 -4.88
CA GLY A 136 -3.96 13.92 -6.05
C GLY A 136 -2.45 14.10 -6.07
N ARG A 137 -1.95 14.53 -7.22
CA ARG A 137 -0.56 14.89 -7.43
C ARG A 137 -0.35 16.39 -7.21
N CYS A 138 0.68 16.74 -6.45
CA CYS A 138 1.08 18.12 -6.27
C CYS A 138 2.00 18.55 -7.41
N THR A 139 1.68 19.68 -8.04
CA THR A 139 2.50 20.33 -9.08
C THR A 139 2.83 21.76 -8.67
N LEU A 140 3.56 22.48 -9.52
CA LEU A 140 3.82 23.91 -9.30
C LEU A 140 2.52 24.74 -9.31
N ASP A 141 1.53 24.32 -10.09
CA ASP A 141 0.27 25.05 -10.29
C ASP A 141 -0.83 24.65 -9.30
N GLY A 142 -0.61 23.64 -8.48
CA GLY A 142 -1.55 23.15 -7.48
C GLY A 142 -1.78 21.65 -7.53
N CYS A 143 -2.94 21.20 -7.05
CA CYS A 143 -3.29 19.78 -7.05
C CYS A 143 -3.94 19.35 -8.36
N ILE A 144 -3.43 18.27 -8.96
CA ILE A 144 -4.13 17.49 -9.98
C ILE A 144 -4.79 16.31 -9.27
N CYS A 145 -6.11 16.32 -9.18
CA CYS A 145 -6.85 15.32 -8.41
C CYS A 145 -7.00 14.00 -9.14
N ASP A 146 -7.07 12.92 -8.36
CA ASP A 146 -7.40 11.60 -8.87
C ASP A 146 -8.89 11.51 -9.25
N ASP A 147 -9.26 10.43 -9.94
CA ASP A 147 -10.64 10.17 -10.31
C ASP A 147 -11.56 10.15 -9.08
N ASN A 148 -12.76 10.74 -9.21
CA ASN A 148 -13.74 10.95 -8.14
C ASN A 148 -13.34 11.95 -7.04
N PHE A 149 -12.24 12.70 -7.22
CA PHE A 149 -11.85 13.81 -6.35
C PHE A 149 -11.77 15.13 -7.12
N HIS A 150 -12.05 16.24 -6.45
CA HIS A 150 -12.09 17.55 -7.11
C HIS A 150 -11.70 18.73 -6.21
N GLY A 151 -11.58 19.91 -6.83
CA GLY A 151 -11.24 21.17 -6.17
C GLY A 151 -9.76 21.29 -5.79
N GLN A 152 -9.39 22.41 -5.19
CA GLN A 152 -7.98 22.75 -4.90
C GLN A 152 -7.29 21.82 -3.89
N LYS A 153 -8.06 21.01 -3.15
CA LYS A 153 -7.58 20.09 -2.11
C LYS A 153 -7.92 18.63 -2.42
N CYS A 154 -8.49 18.32 -3.58
CA CYS A 154 -8.92 16.98 -3.96
C CYS A 154 -9.80 16.31 -2.90
N ILE A 155 -10.96 16.92 -2.67
CA ILE A 155 -11.99 16.36 -1.80
C ILE A 155 -12.89 15.41 -2.59
N PRO A 156 -13.52 14.40 -1.96
CA PRO A 156 -14.40 13.47 -2.64
C PRO A 156 -15.56 14.19 -3.34
N VAL A 157 -15.87 13.80 -4.57
CA VAL A 157 -17.05 14.29 -5.31
C VAL A 157 -18.34 13.76 -4.70
N HIS A 158 -18.33 12.50 -4.26
CA HIS A 158 -19.47 11.82 -3.65
C HIS A 158 -19.24 11.61 -2.15
N LYS A 159 -20.35 11.42 -1.40
CA LYS A 159 -20.27 11.06 0.02
C LYS A 159 -19.60 9.69 0.16
N LEU A 160 -18.55 9.63 0.97
CA LEU A 160 -17.88 8.38 1.30
C LEU A 160 -18.80 7.43 2.07
N HIS A 161 -18.57 6.15 1.90
CA HIS A 161 -19.22 5.09 2.67
C HIS A 161 -18.92 5.26 4.17
N ARG A 162 -19.90 4.90 5.01
CA ARG A 162 -19.81 5.06 6.47
C ARG A 162 -19.62 3.74 7.21
N ALA A 163 -19.77 2.62 6.51
CA ALA A 163 -19.60 1.28 7.03
C ALA A 163 -19.04 0.39 5.92
N ILE A 164 -18.16 -0.52 6.28
CA ILE A 164 -17.62 -1.57 5.42
C ILE A 164 -17.79 -2.87 6.20
N ARG A 165 -18.32 -3.91 5.53
CA ARG A 165 -18.42 -5.25 6.08
C ARG A 165 -17.89 -6.23 5.04
N ALA A 166 -16.83 -6.93 5.40
CA ALA A 166 -16.29 -8.05 4.64
C ALA A 166 -16.30 -9.27 5.55
N ASP A 167 -17.03 -10.31 5.16
CA ASP A 167 -17.01 -11.63 5.81
C ASP A 167 -16.00 -12.58 5.17
N PHE A 168 -15.44 -12.19 4.02
CA PHE A 168 -14.39 -12.93 3.29
C PHE A 168 -14.82 -14.33 2.81
N ASP A 169 -16.11 -14.63 2.92
CA ASP A 169 -16.74 -15.77 2.28
C ASP A 169 -17.04 -15.41 0.83
N GLU A 170 -16.45 -16.14 -0.13
CA GLU A 170 -16.85 -16.00 -1.53
C GLU A 170 -18.27 -16.55 -1.74
N ASN A 171 -19.28 -15.73 -1.45
CA ASN A 171 -20.53 -15.73 -2.20
C ASN A 171 -21.39 -14.51 -1.84
N PRO A 172 -21.81 -13.67 -2.82
CA PRO A 172 -23.06 -12.97 -2.67
C PRO A 172 -24.14 -14.07 -2.56
N ARG A 173 -24.58 -14.38 -1.35
CA ARG A 173 -25.69 -15.31 -1.15
C ARG A 173 -26.92 -14.68 -1.80
N VAL A 174 -27.18 -15.03 -3.05
CA VAL A 174 -28.50 -14.91 -3.67
C VAL A 174 -29.40 -15.76 -2.79
N GLN A 175 -30.10 -15.11 -1.86
CA GLN A 175 -31.17 -15.77 -1.11
C GLN A 175 -32.30 -16.01 -2.10
N HIS A 176 -32.32 -17.18 -2.74
CA HIS A 176 -33.47 -17.64 -3.48
C HIS A 176 -34.63 -17.83 -2.49
N HIS A 177 -35.48 -16.81 -2.36
CA HIS A 177 -36.81 -17.01 -1.81
C HIS A 177 -37.63 -17.76 -2.85
N ARG A 178 -37.67 -19.09 -2.71
CA ARG A 178 -38.56 -19.96 -3.49
C ARG A 178 -40.01 -19.68 -3.09
N ARG A 179 -40.63 -18.64 -3.66
CA ARG A 179 -42.09 -18.51 -3.65
C ARG A 179 -42.64 -19.47 -4.69
N ARG A 180 -43.37 -20.46 -4.20
CA ARG A 180 -44.15 -21.37 -5.03
C ARG A 180 -45.37 -20.61 -5.57
N SER A 181 -45.27 -20.02 -6.75
CA SER A 181 -46.45 -19.75 -7.58
C SER A 181 -46.09 -19.78 -9.04
N SER A 182 -46.90 -20.52 -9.79
CA SER A 182 -47.01 -20.52 -11.23
C SER A 182 -47.41 -19.14 -11.74
N ASP A 183 -46.48 -18.38 -12.29
CA ASP A 183 -46.69 -17.53 -13.48
C ASP A 183 -45.37 -16.88 -13.88
N ASP A 184 -45.18 -16.72 -15.20
CA ASP A 184 -44.04 -16.05 -15.82
C ASP A 184 -43.92 -14.60 -15.32
N SER A 185 -42.87 -14.30 -14.56
CA SER A 185 -42.39 -12.92 -14.38
C SER A 185 -40.88 -12.94 -14.12
N GLU A 186 -40.12 -12.24 -14.97
CA GLU A 186 -38.67 -12.09 -14.90
C GLU A 186 -38.22 -11.66 -13.49
N ASP A 187 -37.31 -12.43 -12.90
CA ASP A 187 -36.74 -12.17 -11.58
C ASP A 187 -35.87 -10.91 -11.61
N LEU A 188 -36.30 -9.84 -10.93
CA LEU A 188 -35.44 -8.69 -10.62
C LEU A 188 -34.52 -9.06 -9.45
N VAL A 189 -33.22 -9.13 -9.71
CA VAL A 189 -32.17 -9.39 -8.73
C VAL A 189 -31.94 -8.11 -7.90
N GLU A 190 -32.41 -8.08 -6.65
CA GLU A 190 -31.95 -7.07 -5.67
C GLU A 190 -30.61 -7.52 -5.07
N VAL A 191 -29.51 -6.95 -5.58
CA VAL A 191 -28.18 -7.05 -4.95
C VAL A 191 -28.20 -6.24 -3.65
N ASN A 192 -27.87 -6.85 -2.52
CA ASN A 192 -27.71 -6.12 -1.26
C ASN A 192 -26.53 -5.13 -1.41
N PRO A 193 -26.75 -3.82 -1.30
CA PRO A 193 -25.72 -2.80 -1.56
C PRO A 193 -24.58 -2.78 -0.52
N ASN A 194 -24.57 -3.71 0.45
CA ASN A 194 -23.57 -3.80 1.51
C ASN A 194 -22.65 -5.03 1.40
N PHE A 195 -22.75 -5.82 0.34
CA PHE A 195 -21.87 -6.96 0.10
C PHE A 195 -20.83 -6.61 -0.97
N VAL A 196 -19.56 -6.69 -0.60
CA VAL A 196 -18.40 -6.22 -1.38
C VAL A 196 -17.47 -7.42 -1.53
N PRO A 197 -17.47 -8.12 -2.68
CA PRO A 197 -16.46 -9.12 -3.03
C PRO A 197 -15.03 -8.59 -2.88
N LEU A 198 -14.04 -9.48 -2.80
CA LEU A 198 -12.64 -9.09 -2.60
C LEU A 198 -12.10 -8.14 -3.68
N GLU A 199 -12.62 -8.25 -4.91
CA GLU A 199 -12.35 -7.34 -6.05
C GLU A 199 -12.86 -5.90 -5.81
N ASP A 200 -13.83 -5.72 -4.91
CA ASP A 200 -14.43 -4.41 -4.62
C ASP A 200 -13.76 -3.70 -3.42
N LEU A 201 -12.76 -4.30 -2.74
CA LEU A 201 -12.01 -3.59 -1.68
C LEU A 201 -11.19 -2.41 -2.23
N GLU A 202 -10.75 -2.50 -3.49
CA GLU A 202 -10.07 -1.39 -4.18
C GLU A 202 -11.00 -0.18 -4.38
N LEU A 203 -12.32 -0.37 -4.52
CA LEU A 203 -13.30 0.73 -4.56
C LEU A 203 -13.34 1.53 -3.25
N TYR A 204 -12.86 0.95 -2.15
CA TYR A 204 -12.76 1.58 -0.84
C TYR A 204 -11.33 2.05 -0.51
N ASP A 205 -10.40 2.00 -1.48
CA ASP A 205 -8.98 2.32 -1.28
C ASP A 205 -8.31 1.42 -0.22
N ILE A 206 -8.79 0.17 -0.11
CA ILE A 206 -8.24 -0.86 0.78
C ILE A 206 -7.41 -1.83 -0.06
N SER A 207 -6.14 -1.97 0.29
CA SER A 207 -5.25 -2.95 -0.35
C SER A 207 -4.89 -4.07 0.62
N LEU A 208 -4.93 -5.31 0.12
CA LEU A 208 -4.48 -6.49 0.86
C LEU A 208 -3.05 -6.82 0.43
N VAL A 209 -2.09 -6.69 1.35
CA VAL A 209 -0.67 -6.99 1.10
C VAL A 209 -0.24 -8.14 2.01
N GLY A 210 0.38 -9.17 1.44
CA GLY A 210 0.87 -10.33 2.20
C GLY A 210 -0.21 -11.24 2.80
N GLY A 211 -1.49 -10.97 2.52
CA GLY A 211 -2.63 -11.78 2.92
C GLY A 211 -3.29 -12.44 1.71
N GLN A 212 -3.89 -13.60 1.93
CA GLN A 212 -4.71 -14.31 0.93
C GLN A 212 -5.95 -14.90 1.59
N LEU A 213 -7.00 -15.15 0.81
CA LEU A 213 -8.13 -15.95 1.29
C LEU A 213 -7.71 -17.41 1.45
N VAL A 214 -8.10 -18.02 2.56
CA VAL A 214 -7.88 -19.45 2.84
C VAL A 214 -9.18 -20.12 3.27
N GLU A 215 -9.28 -21.42 2.97
CA GLU A 215 -10.42 -22.26 3.35
C GLU A 215 -10.39 -22.63 4.84
N ASN A 216 -11.49 -23.19 5.35
CA ASN A 216 -11.71 -23.54 6.77
C ASN A 216 -10.61 -24.40 7.43
N PHE A 217 -9.83 -25.14 6.65
CA PHE A 217 -8.83 -26.08 7.14
C PHE A 217 -7.39 -25.66 6.81
N ASP A 218 -7.21 -24.52 6.17
CA ASP A 218 -5.92 -23.96 5.80
C ASP A 218 -5.52 -22.81 6.74
N GLY A 219 -4.24 -22.43 6.73
CA GLY A 219 -3.71 -21.33 7.53
C GLY A 219 -3.92 -21.53 9.03
N CYS A 220 -4.77 -20.70 9.64
CA CYS A 220 -5.13 -20.79 11.07
C CYS A 220 -6.42 -21.57 11.36
N GLY A 221 -7.02 -22.20 10.35
CA GLY A 221 -8.32 -22.87 10.47
C GLY A 221 -9.49 -21.88 10.51
N VAL A 222 -10.59 -22.25 11.16
CA VAL A 222 -11.79 -21.42 11.28
C VAL A 222 -11.64 -20.36 12.38
N ILE A 223 -11.73 -19.08 12.03
CA ILE A 223 -11.67 -17.96 12.99
C ILE A 223 -13.05 -17.54 13.49
N VAL A 224 -13.98 -17.24 12.57
CA VAL A 224 -15.37 -16.88 12.88
C VAL A 224 -16.32 -17.88 12.23
N SER A 225 -16.32 -17.93 10.90
CA SER A 225 -17.04 -18.89 10.08
C SER A 225 -16.52 -18.80 8.66
N GLY A 226 -16.48 -19.91 7.94
CA GLY A 226 -16.13 -19.87 6.52
C GLY A 226 -14.68 -19.46 6.25
N LYS A 227 -14.43 -18.99 5.02
CA LYS A 227 -13.11 -18.56 4.57
C LYS A 227 -12.63 -17.36 5.37
N ASN A 228 -11.32 -17.16 5.42
CA ASN A 228 -10.72 -16.03 6.13
C ASN A 228 -9.48 -15.50 5.42
N VAL A 229 -9.07 -14.28 5.77
CA VAL A 229 -7.81 -13.69 5.30
C VAL A 229 -6.68 -14.18 6.20
N TYR A 230 -5.73 -14.87 5.60
CA TYR A 230 -4.54 -15.39 6.27
C TYR A 230 -3.28 -14.67 5.79
N PHE A 231 -2.56 -14.06 6.75
CA PHE A 231 -1.30 -13.35 6.52
C PHE A 231 -0.10 -14.29 6.73
N GLY A 232 0.08 -15.22 5.80
CA GLY A 232 1.18 -16.18 5.81
C GLY A 232 2.38 -15.74 4.96
N ALA A 233 2.16 -14.89 3.96
CA ALA A 233 3.19 -14.57 2.98
C ALA A 233 4.36 -13.82 3.64
N PRO A 234 5.59 -14.04 3.15
CA PRO A 234 6.78 -13.33 3.61
C PRO A 234 6.76 -11.86 3.10
N GLY A 235 7.46 -10.95 3.78
CA GLY A 235 7.51 -9.53 3.43
C GLY A 235 6.51 -8.65 4.19
N VAL A 236 5.91 -7.66 3.51
CA VAL A 236 4.92 -6.73 4.10
C VAL A 236 3.60 -7.47 4.33
N ARG A 237 2.97 -7.19 5.47
CA ARG A 237 1.64 -7.65 5.89
C ARG A 237 0.91 -6.45 6.47
#